data_AF-A0A4R2NRP2-F1
#
_entry.id   AF-A0A4R2NRP2-F1
#
_cell.length_a   1.000
_cell.length_b   1.000
_cell.length_c   1.000
_cell.angle_alpha   90.00
_cell.angle_beta   90.00
_cell.angle_gamma   90.00
#
_symmetry.space_group_name_H-M   'P 1'
#
loop_
_entity.id
_entity.type
_entity.pdbx_description
1 polymer ?
#
loop_
_entity_poly.entity_id
_entity_poly.type
_entity_poly.pdbx_seq_one_letter_code
_entity_poly.pdbx_strand_id
1 'polypeptide(L)'
;MKKATKIINDRFPFVEEKLATNENLFLATEALDSLNDIEKVFLRLAWFFENPNTESFDLNTLYKSLNDDWLELALECVVLFFKEDTVLIQKPNFSVLREDDDYLNQNQFANYLSDQGLPYNRSKLNVYLNRGLIPEPDLKVANKSYWRLSAVKAFCDKEQLK
;
A
#
# COMPACT_ATOMS: atom_id res chain seq x y z
N MET A 1 -8.41 5.85 18.54
CA MET A 1 -8.38 5.73 17.08
C MET A 1 -7.02 5.24 16.61
N LYS A 2 -7.00 3.98 16.15
CA LYS A 2 -5.89 3.32 15.47
C LYS A 2 -5.59 3.97 14.13
N LYS A 3 -4.40 3.70 13.57
CA LYS A 3 -3.94 4.35 12.33
C LYS A 3 -4.83 3.99 11.14
N ALA A 4 -5.22 2.73 10.99
CA ALA A 4 -6.13 2.32 9.94
C ALA A 4 -7.48 3.03 10.05
N THR A 5 -8.02 3.19 11.26
CA THR A 5 -9.27 3.91 11.50
C THR A 5 -9.16 5.41 11.18
N LYS A 6 -7.99 6.03 11.43
CA LYS A 6 -7.76 7.45 11.06
C LYS A 6 -7.83 7.68 9.56
N ILE A 7 -7.25 6.79 8.74
CA ILE A 7 -7.35 6.89 7.27
C ILE A 7 -8.81 6.83 6.82
N ILE A 8 -9.60 5.94 7.44
CA ILE A 8 -11.03 5.89 7.17
C ILE A 8 -11.70 7.21 7.57
N ASN A 9 -11.38 7.76 8.75
CA ASN A 9 -11.97 9.02 9.24
C ASN A 9 -11.63 10.22 8.35
N ASP A 10 -10.41 10.29 7.82
CA ASP A 10 -9.99 11.35 6.89
C ASP A 10 -10.84 11.35 5.61
N ARG A 11 -11.29 10.16 5.18
CA ARG A 11 -12.17 9.99 4.02
C ARG A 11 -13.65 10.11 4.36
N PHE A 12 -14.04 9.67 5.56
CA PHE A 12 -15.41 9.60 6.06
C PHE A 12 -15.49 10.21 7.47
N PRO A 13 -15.55 11.56 7.60
CA PRO A 13 -15.47 12.23 8.89
C PRO A 13 -16.57 11.86 9.89
N PHE A 14 -17.70 11.33 9.42
CA PHE A 14 -18.79 10.85 10.29
C PHE A 14 -18.35 9.67 11.17
N VAL A 15 -17.26 8.99 10.82
CA VAL A 15 -16.79 7.81 11.55
C VAL A 15 -16.46 8.17 12.99
N GLU A 16 -15.80 9.30 13.23
CA GLU A 16 -15.47 9.77 14.58
C GLU A 16 -16.71 9.88 15.49
N GLU A 17 -17.82 10.39 14.96
CA GLU A 17 -19.09 10.52 15.69
C GLU A 17 -19.77 9.16 15.94
N LYS A 18 -19.60 8.20 15.03
CA LYS A 18 -20.26 6.89 15.06
C LYS A 18 -19.37 5.76 15.59
N LEU A 19 -18.14 6.04 16.03
CA LEU A 19 -17.23 5.00 16.53
C LEU A 19 -17.73 4.35 17.82
N ALA A 20 -18.35 5.13 18.72
CA ALA A 20 -18.83 4.64 20.02
C ALA A 20 -20.21 3.95 19.95
N THR A 21 -20.91 4.03 18.81
CA THR A 21 -22.28 3.50 18.72
C THR A 21 -22.33 1.97 18.62
N ASN A 22 -21.19 1.30 18.41
CA ASN A 22 -21.12 -0.17 18.36
C ASN A 22 -21.33 -0.85 19.71
N GLU A 23 -21.18 -0.12 20.82
CA GLU A 23 -21.40 -0.65 22.17
C GLU A 23 -22.87 -1.03 22.43
N ASN A 24 -23.81 -0.52 21.63
CA ASN A 24 -25.23 -0.80 21.74
C ASN A 24 -25.82 -1.20 20.39
N LEU A 25 -26.40 -2.41 20.31
CA LEU A 25 -26.98 -2.96 19.08
C LEU A 25 -28.03 -2.05 18.41
N PHE A 26 -28.83 -1.34 19.20
CA PHE A 26 -29.84 -0.42 18.68
C PHE A 26 -29.19 0.80 18.01
N LEU A 27 -28.22 1.42 18.69
CA LEU A 27 -27.46 2.56 18.16
C LEU A 27 -26.60 2.17 16.95
N ALA A 28 -26.05 0.96 16.95
CA ALA A 28 -25.30 0.41 15.82
C ALA A 28 -26.19 0.24 14.58
N THR A 29 -27.42 -0.22 14.77
CA THR A 29 -28.39 -0.40 13.66
C THR A 29 -28.80 0.96 13.09
N GLU A 30 -29.18 1.91 13.95
CA GLU A 30 -29.54 3.27 13.54
C GLU A 30 -28.38 4.00 12.84
N ALA A 31 -27.16 3.84 13.35
CA ALA A 31 -25.96 4.39 12.73
C ALA A 31 -25.76 3.85 11.31
N LEU A 32 -25.97 2.55 11.08
CA LEU A 32 -25.83 1.92 9.77
C LEU A 32 -26.96 2.27 8.81
N ASP A 33 -28.20 2.38 9.29
CA ASP A 33 -29.37 2.69 8.45
C ASP A 33 -29.27 4.08 7.82
N SER A 34 -28.55 5.00 8.48
CA SER A 34 -28.28 6.35 7.96
C SER A 34 -27.21 6.42 6.84
N LEU A 35 -26.55 5.31 6.51
CA LEU A 35 -25.38 5.27 5.63
C LEU A 35 -25.64 4.52 4.32
N ASN A 36 -24.85 4.83 3.29
CA ASN A 36 -24.82 4.02 2.06
C ASN A 36 -23.99 2.74 2.25
N ASP A 37 -24.02 1.83 1.27
CA ASP A 37 -23.38 0.52 1.41
C ASP A 37 -21.85 0.58 1.55
N ILE A 38 -21.19 1.54 0.89
CA ILE A 38 -19.74 1.78 1.02
C ILE A 38 -19.43 2.28 2.43
N GLU A 39 -20.17 3.30 2.88
CA GLU A 39 -20.02 3.89 4.21
C GLU A 39 -20.25 2.86 5.33
N LYS A 40 -21.24 1.98 5.19
CA LYS A 40 -21.49 0.87 6.12
C LYS A 40 -20.30 -0.06 6.23
N VAL A 41 -19.68 -0.41 5.10
CA VAL A 41 -18.49 -1.27 5.09
C VAL A 41 -17.33 -0.60 5.84
N PHE A 42 -17.07 0.68 5.56
CA PHE A 42 -16.00 1.42 6.22
C PHE A 42 -16.26 1.67 7.71
N LEU A 43 -17.50 1.92 8.13
CA LEU A 43 -17.84 2.02 9.55
C LEU A 43 -17.64 0.68 10.28
N ARG A 44 -18.04 -0.44 9.66
CA ARG A 44 -17.81 -1.78 10.23
C ARG A 44 -16.32 -2.14 10.31
N LEU A 45 -15.54 -1.76 9.30
CA LEU A 45 -14.06 -1.86 9.35
C LEU A 45 -13.50 -1.06 10.51
N ALA A 46 -13.94 0.18 10.69
CA ALA A 46 -13.51 1.05 11.78
C ALA A 46 -13.83 0.46 13.16
N TRP A 47 -15.04 -0.07 13.37
CA TRP A 47 -15.41 -0.77 14.60
C TRP A 47 -14.53 -1.99 14.86
N PHE A 48 -14.31 -2.83 13.83
CA PHE A 48 -13.40 -3.97 13.91
C PHE A 48 -11.98 -3.56 14.25
N PHE A 49 -11.46 -2.52 13.60
CA PHE A 49 -10.12 -2.04 13.89
C PHE A 49 -10.00 -1.57 15.32
N GLU A 50 -10.88 -0.73 15.84
CA GLU A 50 -10.78 -0.28 17.23
C GLU A 50 -10.88 -1.46 18.21
N ASN A 51 -11.78 -2.42 17.97
CA ASN A 51 -12.13 -3.47 18.93
C ASN A 51 -12.05 -4.91 18.35
N PRO A 52 -10.89 -5.38 17.85
CA PRO A 52 -10.78 -6.62 17.06
C PRO A 52 -11.00 -7.91 17.85
N ASN A 53 -11.03 -7.82 19.19
CA ASN A 53 -11.28 -8.97 20.06
C ASN A 53 -12.77 -9.21 20.31
N THR A 54 -13.61 -8.20 20.09
CA THR A 54 -15.05 -8.24 20.37
C THR A 54 -15.88 -8.05 19.10
N GLU A 55 -15.37 -7.27 18.16
CA GLU A 55 -15.98 -7.04 16.87
C GLU A 55 -15.45 -8.02 15.84
N SER A 56 -16.32 -8.39 14.89
CA SER A 56 -15.94 -9.23 13.76
C SER A 56 -16.24 -8.50 12.44
N PHE A 57 -15.45 -8.79 11.41
CA PHE A 57 -15.63 -8.20 10.10
C PHE A 57 -15.67 -9.30 9.02
N ASP A 58 -16.75 -9.32 8.23
CA ASP A 58 -16.91 -10.26 7.13
C ASP A 58 -16.26 -9.73 5.85
N LEU A 59 -15.14 -10.34 5.44
CA LEU A 59 -14.41 -9.98 4.21
C LEU A 59 -15.26 -10.09 2.93
N ASN A 60 -16.31 -10.91 2.93
CA ASN A 60 -17.24 -11.00 1.80
C ASN A 60 -17.95 -9.67 1.52
N THR A 61 -18.07 -8.80 2.53
CA THR A 61 -18.66 -7.46 2.36
C THR A 61 -17.80 -6.56 1.45
N LEU A 62 -16.47 -6.72 1.48
CA LEU A 62 -15.56 -6.02 0.58
C LEU A 62 -15.83 -6.41 -0.88
N TYR A 63 -15.89 -7.72 -1.14
CA TYR A 63 -16.14 -8.27 -2.48
C TYR A 63 -17.49 -7.85 -3.05
N LYS A 64 -18.53 -7.77 -2.22
CA LYS A 64 -19.89 -7.48 -2.68
C LYS A 64 -20.20 -5.99 -2.84
N SER A 65 -19.55 -5.14 -2.06
CA SER A 65 -20.00 -3.75 -1.88
C SER A 65 -18.97 -2.72 -2.30
N LEU A 66 -17.70 -3.11 -2.51
CA LEU A 66 -16.62 -2.20 -2.89
C LEU A 66 -16.05 -2.58 -4.26
N ASN A 67 -15.69 -1.57 -5.04
CA ASN A 67 -14.99 -1.65 -6.31
C ASN A 67 -13.92 -0.55 -6.41
N ASP A 68 -12.99 -0.72 -7.35
CA ASP A 68 -11.99 0.28 -7.74
C ASP A 68 -11.29 0.89 -6.50
N ASP A 69 -11.20 2.23 -6.45
CA ASP A 69 -10.55 3.00 -5.39
C ASP A 69 -11.03 2.64 -3.98
N TRP A 70 -12.31 2.27 -3.81
CA TRP A 70 -12.85 1.93 -2.50
C TRP A 70 -12.35 0.57 -2.01
N LEU A 71 -12.23 -0.39 -2.92
CA LEU A 71 -11.65 -1.69 -2.57
C LEU A 71 -10.17 -1.55 -2.28
N GLU A 72 -9.44 -0.76 -3.07
CA GLU A 72 -8.03 -0.46 -2.82
C GLU A 72 -7.81 0.17 -1.44
N LEU A 73 -8.59 1.20 -1.11
CA LEU A 73 -8.53 1.88 0.19
C LEU A 73 -8.80 0.90 1.34
N ALA A 74 -9.82 0.05 1.21
CA ALA A 74 -10.15 -0.93 2.26
C ALA A 74 -9.01 -1.94 2.47
N LEU A 75 -8.42 -2.46 1.38
CA LEU A 75 -7.28 -3.38 1.46
C LEU A 75 -6.04 -2.71 2.06
N GLU A 76 -5.77 -1.46 1.70
CA GLU A 76 -4.70 -0.67 2.31
C GLU A 76 -4.90 -0.54 3.82
N CYS A 77 -6.11 -0.19 4.25
CA CYS A 77 -6.43 -0.07 5.68
C CYS A 77 -6.23 -1.39 6.42
N VAL A 78 -6.66 -2.52 5.84
CA VAL A 78 -6.47 -3.86 6.43
C VAL A 78 -4.99 -4.18 6.57
N VAL A 79 -4.20 -3.93 5.53
CA VAL A 79 -2.74 -4.15 5.57
C VAL A 79 -2.09 -3.27 6.62
N LEU A 80 -2.46 -1.99 6.69
CA LEU A 80 -1.94 -1.04 7.67
C LEU A 80 -2.28 -1.49 9.10
N PHE A 81 -3.52 -1.92 9.34
CA PHE A 81 -3.96 -2.42 10.63
C PHE A 81 -3.10 -3.59 11.11
N PHE A 82 -2.85 -4.57 10.22
CA PHE A 82 -2.04 -5.73 10.59
C PHE A 82 -0.54 -5.45 10.69
N LYS A 83 -0.03 -4.45 9.95
CA LYS A 83 1.38 -4.04 10.01
C LYS A 83 1.68 -3.13 11.20
N GLU A 84 0.90 -2.08 11.39
CA GLU A 84 1.23 -0.98 12.29
C GLU A 84 0.41 -0.96 13.58
N ASP A 85 -0.87 -1.33 13.53
CA ASP A 85 -1.74 -1.25 14.72
C ASP A 85 -1.67 -2.52 15.59
N THR A 86 -1.52 -3.70 14.98
CA THR A 86 -1.42 -4.98 15.71
C THR A 86 -0.03 -5.59 15.68
N VAL A 87 0.84 -5.14 14.75
CA VAL A 87 2.20 -5.66 14.56
C VAL A 87 2.23 -7.19 14.33
N LEU A 88 1.16 -7.76 13.77
CA LEU A 88 1.09 -9.18 13.41
C LEU A 88 1.88 -9.47 12.12
N ILE A 89 1.99 -8.49 11.22
CA ILE A 89 2.88 -8.55 10.06
C ILE A 89 4.22 -7.89 10.42
N GLN A 90 5.11 -8.67 11.04
CA GLN A 90 6.40 -8.16 11.55
C GLN A 90 7.48 -8.00 10.48
N LYS A 91 7.43 -8.85 9.44
CA LYS A 91 8.37 -8.85 8.32
C LYS A 91 7.59 -8.74 7.02
N PRO A 92 7.08 -7.55 6.68
CA PRO A 92 6.34 -7.37 5.45
C PRO A 92 7.25 -7.68 4.27
N ASN A 93 6.94 -8.76 3.55
CA ASN A 93 7.60 -9.15 2.30
C ASN A 93 6.83 -8.66 1.07
N PHE A 94 5.66 -8.05 1.29
CA PHE A 94 4.78 -7.52 0.27
C PHE A 94 4.87 -6.00 0.26
N SER A 95 5.28 -5.47 -0.89
CA SER A 95 5.27 -4.04 -1.20
C SER A 95 4.43 -3.85 -2.46
N VAL A 96 3.47 -2.93 -2.41
CA VAL A 96 2.68 -2.53 -3.58
C VAL A 96 3.40 -1.33 -4.19
N LEU A 97 3.64 -1.39 -5.49
CA LEU A 97 4.08 -0.23 -6.26
C LEU A 97 2.84 0.42 -6.85
N ARG A 98 2.62 1.69 -6.58
CA ARG A 98 1.59 2.53 -7.22
C ARG A 98 2.11 3.07 -8.54
N GLU A 99 1.24 3.44 -9.46
CA GLU A 99 1.67 3.98 -10.77
C GLU A 99 2.46 5.30 -10.64
N ASP A 100 2.19 6.09 -9.60
CA ASP A 100 2.90 7.34 -9.29
C ASP A 100 4.23 7.13 -8.53
N ASP A 101 4.59 5.89 -8.22
CA ASP A 101 5.84 5.60 -7.56
C ASP A 101 7.00 5.77 -8.56
N ASP A 102 7.94 6.67 -8.24
CA ASP A 102 9.17 6.95 -9.01
C ASP A 102 10.16 5.76 -9.01
N TYR A 103 9.69 4.52 -9.21
CA TYR A 103 10.51 3.31 -9.21
C TYR A 103 10.58 2.68 -10.58
N LEU A 104 11.81 2.40 -11.02
CA LEU A 104 12.12 1.69 -12.24
C LEU A 104 12.47 0.25 -11.90
N ASN A 105 11.82 -0.71 -12.58
CA ASN A 105 12.27 -2.09 -12.59
C ASN A 105 13.55 -2.27 -13.41
N GLN A 106 14.14 -3.46 -13.38
CA GLN A 106 15.41 -3.74 -14.07
C GLN A 106 15.40 -3.44 -15.59
N ASN A 107 14.28 -3.68 -16.27
CA ASN A 107 14.15 -3.36 -17.70
C ASN A 107 14.10 -1.85 -17.91
N GLN A 108 13.28 -1.15 -17.12
CA GLN A 108 13.15 0.30 -17.20
C GLN A 108 14.47 1.02 -16.87
N PHE A 109 15.23 0.52 -15.89
CA PHE A 109 16.57 1.03 -15.59
C PHE A 109 17.51 0.85 -16.79
N ALA A 110 17.57 -0.35 -17.39
CA ALA A 110 18.41 -0.60 -18.56
C ALA A 110 18.02 0.29 -19.76
N ASN A 111 16.72 0.45 -20.00
CA ASN A 111 16.20 1.32 -21.05
C ASN A 111 16.56 2.79 -20.78
N TYR A 112 16.38 3.27 -19.55
CA TYR A 112 16.76 4.64 -19.17
C TYR A 112 18.24 4.92 -19.48
N LEU A 113 19.15 4.00 -19.13
CA LEU A 113 20.58 4.16 -19.43
C LEU A 113 20.86 4.16 -20.94
N SER A 114 20.19 3.28 -21.69
CA SER A 114 20.28 3.25 -23.16
C SER A 114 19.81 4.54 -23.81
N ASP A 115 18.70 5.10 -23.34
CA ASP A 115 18.15 6.36 -23.83
C ASP A 115 19.08 7.55 -23.55
N GLN A 116 19.90 7.46 -22.49
CA GLN A 116 20.96 8.42 -22.16
C GLN A 116 22.31 8.12 -22.86
N GLY A 117 22.34 7.22 -23.84
CA GLY A 117 23.51 6.90 -24.65
C GLY A 117 24.48 5.90 -24.02
N LEU A 118 24.16 5.32 -22.86
CA LEU A 118 24.99 4.28 -22.23
C LEU A 118 24.54 2.90 -22.71
N PRO A 119 25.44 2.05 -23.27
CA PRO A 119 25.06 0.78 -23.88
C PRO A 119 24.76 -0.30 -22.82
N TYR A 120 23.60 -0.19 -22.17
CA TYR A 120 23.10 -1.10 -21.14
C TYR A 120 21.86 -1.83 -21.61
N ASN A 121 21.91 -3.16 -21.62
CA ASN A 121 20.72 -3.99 -21.72
C ASN A 121 20.44 -4.67 -20.38
N ARG A 122 19.24 -5.24 -20.24
CA ARG A 122 18.83 -5.93 -19.00
C ARG A 122 19.84 -6.97 -18.54
N SER A 123 20.39 -7.78 -19.47
CA SER A 123 21.35 -8.84 -19.16
C SER A 123 22.65 -8.29 -18.58
N LYS A 124 23.21 -7.24 -19.20
CA LYS A 124 24.41 -6.54 -18.72
C LYS A 124 24.17 -5.95 -17.34
N LEU A 125 23.01 -5.31 -17.15
CA LEU A 125 22.62 -4.74 -15.86
C LEU A 125 22.51 -5.82 -14.77
N ASN A 126 21.95 -6.98 -15.09
CA ASN A 126 21.89 -8.12 -14.16
C ASN A 126 23.27 -8.64 -13.74
N VAL A 127 24.18 -8.79 -14.71
CA VAL A 127 25.56 -9.23 -14.44
C VAL A 127 26.28 -8.21 -13.56
N TYR A 128 26.11 -6.92 -13.85
CA TYR A 128 26.79 -5.85 -13.11
C TYR A 128 26.20 -5.68 -11.71
N LEU A 129 24.89 -5.89 -11.54
CA LEU A 129 24.25 -5.94 -10.23
C LEU A 129 24.85 -7.06 -9.37
N ASN A 130 24.97 -8.27 -9.91
CA ASN A 130 25.57 -9.40 -9.19
C ASN A 130 27.06 -9.19 -8.85
N ARG A 131 27.72 -8.24 -9.52
CA ARG A 131 29.12 -7.84 -9.28
C ARG A 131 29.24 -6.63 -8.35
N GLY A 132 28.13 -6.08 -7.84
CA GLY A 132 28.12 -4.87 -7.01
C GLY A 132 28.51 -3.60 -7.75
N LEU A 133 28.40 -3.59 -9.09
CA LEU A 133 28.73 -2.44 -9.94
C LEU A 133 27.50 -1.53 -10.19
N ILE A 134 26.29 -2.07 -10.02
CA ILE A 134 25.03 -1.32 -10.02
C ILE A 134 24.65 -1.06 -8.55
N PRO A 135 24.05 0.09 -8.21
CA PRO A 135 23.50 0.32 -6.87
C PRO A 135 22.58 -0.83 -6.45
N GLU A 136 22.58 -1.13 -5.14
CA GLU A 136 21.62 -2.07 -4.58
C GLU A 136 20.18 -1.58 -4.82
N PRO A 137 19.21 -2.48 -5.04
CA PRO A 137 17.81 -2.10 -5.24
C PRO A 137 17.25 -1.38 -4.02
N ASP A 138 16.57 -0.26 -4.24
CA ASP A 138 15.83 0.46 -3.19
C ASP A 138 14.65 -0.37 -2.67
N LEU A 139 14.09 -1.22 -3.54
CA LEU A 139 12.95 -2.07 -3.20
C LEU A 139 13.03 -3.44 -3.91
N LYS A 140 12.53 -4.49 -3.24
CA LYS A 140 12.28 -5.80 -3.85
C LYS A 140 10.82 -6.21 -3.69
N VAL A 141 10.13 -6.45 -4.80
CA VAL A 141 8.72 -6.89 -4.84
C VAL A 141 8.63 -8.20 -5.60
N ALA A 142 8.14 -9.27 -4.95
CA ALA A 142 7.99 -10.60 -5.56
C ALA A 142 9.25 -11.07 -6.32
N ASN A 143 10.42 -10.95 -5.67
CA ASN A 143 11.76 -11.25 -6.23
C ASN A 143 12.21 -10.37 -7.43
N LYS A 144 11.48 -9.30 -7.74
CA LYS A 144 11.91 -8.29 -8.72
C LYS A 144 12.53 -7.10 -7.99
N SER A 145 13.67 -6.65 -8.48
CA SER A 145 14.38 -5.48 -7.98
C SER A 145 13.85 -4.20 -8.63
N TYR A 146 13.74 -3.15 -7.83
CA TYR A 146 13.29 -1.82 -8.22
C TYR A 146 14.24 -0.76 -7.65
N TRP A 147 14.44 0.31 -8.42
CA TRP A 147 15.30 1.44 -8.06
C TRP A 147 14.53 2.73 -8.20
N ARG A 148 14.72 3.66 -7.29
CA ARG A 148 14.19 5.01 -7.44
C ARG A 148 14.81 5.68 -8.66
N LEU A 149 14.01 6.46 -9.38
CA LEU A 149 14.46 7.23 -10.54
C LEU A 149 15.65 8.14 -10.19
N SER A 150 15.67 8.72 -8.98
CA SER A 150 16.79 9.53 -8.49
C SER A 150 18.10 8.73 -8.33
N ALA A 151 18.03 7.50 -7.84
CA ALA A 151 19.20 6.62 -7.72
C ALA A 151 19.73 6.20 -9.10
N VAL A 152 18.81 5.91 -10.04
CA VAL A 152 19.14 5.60 -11.44
C VAL A 152 19.82 6.80 -12.13
N LYS A 153 19.29 8.01 -11.95
CA LYS A 153 19.89 9.26 -12.46
C LYS A 153 21.30 9.47 -11.94
N ALA A 154 21.49 9.40 -10.61
CA ALA A 154 22.80 9.57 -9.99
C ALA A 154 23.82 8.54 -10.49
N PHE A 155 23.39 7.30 -10.74
CA PHE A 155 24.23 6.27 -11.34
C PHE A 155 24.60 6.61 -12.81
N CYS A 156 23.61 7.05 -13.60
CA CYS A 156 23.82 7.46 -14.99
C CYS A 156 24.86 8.58 -15.10
N ASP A 157 24.72 9.63 -14.30
CA ASP A 157 25.64 10.78 -14.30
C ASP A 157 27.07 10.33 -13.97
N LYS A 158 27.22 9.43 -12.99
CA LYS A 158 28.52 8.86 -12.61
C LYS A 158 29.16 8.04 -13.73
N GLU A 159 28.37 7.28 -14.50
CA GLU A 159 28.86 6.48 -15.62
C GLU A 159 29.23 7.34 -16.83
N GLN A 160 28.52 8.45 -17.07
CA GLN A 160 28.86 9.39 -18.13
C GLN A 160 30.15 10.19 -17.87
N LEU A 161 30.56 10.33 -16.60
CA LEU A 161 31.80 10.98 -16.20
C LEU A 161 33.04 10.06 -16.26
N LYS A 162 32.87 8.77 -16.59
CA LYS A 162 33.95 7.80 -16.76
C LYS A 162 34.41 7.70 -18.21
#